data_AF-A0A0L9VSE2-F1
#
_entry.id   AF-A0A0L9VSE2-F1
#
_cell.length_a   1.000
_cell.length_b   1.000
_cell.length_c   1.000
_cell.angle_alpha   90.00
_cell.angle_beta   90.00
_cell.angle_gamma   90.00
#
_symmetry.space_group_name_H-M   'P 1'
#
loop_
_entity.id
_entity.type
_entity.pdbx_description
1 polymer ?
#
loop_
_entity_poly.entity_id
_entity_poly.type
_entity_poly.pdbx_seq_one_letter_code
_entity_poly.pdbx_strand_id
1 'polypeptide(L)' 'MKQKSDSRLPLSEGGDPPPPPSPPSRHDKWKLARIRPSGSYTSESAREISERIDCSNSREVNSTCEENTC' A
#
# COMPACT_ATOMS: atom_id res chain seq x y z
N MET A 1 -50.96 33.38 6.54
CA MET A 1 -50.04 32.59 5.70
C MET A 1 -48.60 32.94 6.09
N LYS A 2 -47.78 31.93 6.44
CA LYS A 2 -46.31 31.94 6.63
C LYS A 2 -45.81 32.83 7.82
N GLN A 3 -44.92 32.40 8.71
CA GLN A 3 -43.57 31.88 8.44
C GLN A 3 -43.11 30.91 9.54
N LYS A 4 -42.62 29.72 9.16
CA LYS A 4 -41.72 28.92 10.00
C LYS A 4 -40.31 29.29 9.56
N SER A 5 -39.51 29.80 10.48
CA SER A 5 -38.07 29.96 10.30
C SER A 5 -37.49 28.59 9.98
N ASP A 6 -36.87 28.51 8.81
CA ASP A 6 -36.09 27.35 8.38
C ASP A 6 -34.81 27.35 9.21
N SER A 7 -34.79 26.57 10.29
CA SER A 7 -33.62 26.31 11.11
C SER A 7 -32.70 25.30 10.41
N ARG A 8 -32.35 25.56 9.16
CA ARG A 8 -31.21 24.89 8.54
C ARG A 8 -29.97 25.55 9.08
N LEU A 9 -29.40 24.87 10.08
CA LEU A 9 -28.03 25.10 10.52
C LEU A 9 -27.15 25.16 9.26
N PRO A 10 -26.26 26.16 9.12
CA PRO A 10 -25.28 26.11 8.04
C PRO A 10 -24.56 24.77 8.15
N LEU A 11 -24.57 23.98 7.07
CA LEU A 11 -23.70 22.81 6.99
C LEU A 11 -22.30 23.33 7.27
N SER A 12 -21.74 22.90 8.40
CA SER A 12 -20.43 23.27 8.90
C SER A 12 -19.47 23.47 7.74
N GLU A 13 -18.85 24.65 7.67
CA GLU A 13 -17.63 24.90 6.90
C GLU A 13 -16.48 24.09 7.53
N GLY A 14 -16.63 22.77 7.55
CA GLY A 14 -15.59 21.82 7.83
C GLY A 14 -15.25 21.22 6.49
N GLY A 15 -14.16 21.68 5.87
CA GLY A 15 -13.63 21.02 4.68
C GLY A 15 -13.55 19.52 4.90
N ASP A 16 -13.88 18.75 3.87
CA ASP A 16 -13.77 17.29 3.90
C ASP A 16 -12.40 16.90 4.47
N PRO A 17 -12.34 16.07 5.53
CA PRO A 17 -11.06 15.63 6.04
C PRO A 17 -10.27 14.96 4.91
N PRO A 18 -8.93 15.09 4.89
CA PRO A 18 -8.14 14.47 3.84
C PRO A 18 -8.46 12.97 3.77
N PRO A 19 -8.52 12.40 2.55
CA PRO A 19 -8.83 10.99 2.40
C PRO A 19 -7.81 10.13 3.16
N PRO A 20 -8.23 8.99 3.72
CA PRO A 20 -7.33 8.11 4.43
C PRO A 20 -6.23 7.59 3.51
N PRO A 21 -5.07 7.19 4.05
CA PRO A 21 -4.01 6.58 3.25
C PRO A 21 -4.54 5.29 2.60
N SER A 22 -4.06 5.00 1.39
CA SER A 22 -4.36 3.75 0.72
C SER A 22 -3.90 2.56 1.56
N PRO A 23 -4.63 1.44 1.54
CA PRO A 23 -4.21 0.25 2.27
C PRO A 23 -2.86 -0.27 1.74
N PRO A 24 -2.01 -0.87 2.59
CA PRO A 24 -0.75 -1.43 2.13
C PRO A 24 -0.98 -2.59 1.17
N SER A 25 -0.10 -2.74 0.18
CA SER A 25 -0.15 -3.86 -0.76
C SER A 25 -0.11 -5.20 -0.03
N ARG A 26 -0.86 -6.18 -0.54
CA ARG A 26 -0.83 -7.55 -0.02
C ARG A 26 0.59 -8.13 -0.06
N HIS A 27 1.37 -7.81 -1.10
CA HIS A 27 2.73 -8.30 -1.23
C HIS A 27 3.63 -7.75 -0.12
N ASP A 28 3.54 -6.47 0.22
CA ASP A 28 4.33 -5.85 1.30
C ASP A 28 4.01 -6.48 2.66
N LYS A 29 2.72 -6.70 2.94
CA LYS A 29 2.30 -7.41 4.15
C LYS A 29 2.89 -8.83 4.22
N TRP A 30 2.89 -9.54 3.10
CA TRP A 30 3.47 -10.87 3.02
C TRP A 30 5.00 -10.85 3.20
N LYS A 31 5.71 -9.90 2.59
CA LYS A 31 7.16 -9.71 2.76
C LYS A 31 7.51 -9.46 4.23
N LEU A 32 6.81 -8.53 4.89
CA LEU A 32 7.03 -8.19 6.30
C LEU A 32 6.86 -9.41 7.22
N ALA A 33 5.86 -10.26 6.98
CA ALA A 33 5.65 -11.48 7.76
C ALA A 33 6.75 -12.55 7.55
N ARG A 34 7.55 -12.41 6.49
CA ARG A 34 8.65 -13.33 6.13
C ARG A 34 10.02 -12.77 6.46
N ILE A 35 10.11 -11.57 7.04
CA ILE A 35 11.37 -10.98 7.49
C ILE A 35 11.52 -11.21 8.99
N ARG A 36 12.65 -11.77 9.40
CA ARG A 36 13.03 -11.92 10.80
C ARG A 36 13.41 -10.56 11.38
N PRO A 37 13.41 -10.39 12.72
CA PRO A 37 13.93 -9.17 13.35
C PRO A 37 15.37 -8.81 12.96
N SER A 38 16.16 -9.80 12.52
CA SER A 38 17.51 -9.62 11.97
C SER A 38 17.54 -8.97 10.58
N GLY A 39 16.40 -8.74 9.94
CA GLY A 39 16.30 -8.21 8.57
C GLY A 39 16.45 -9.27 7.47
N SER A 40 16.76 -10.51 7.81
CA SER A 40 16.86 -11.62 6.86
C SER A 40 15.51 -12.31 6.63
N TYR A 41 15.28 -12.84 5.44
CA TYR A 41 14.11 -13.70 5.19
C TYR A 41 14.09 -14.95 6.09
N THR A 42 12.90 -15.48 6.34
CA THR A 42 12.70 -16.73 7.09
C THR A 42 13.16 -17.96 6.31
N SER A 43 13.23 -17.88 4.98
CA SER A 43 13.71 -18.94 4.09
C SER A 43 14.22 -18.36 2.77
N GLU A 44 15.11 -19.09 2.09
CA GLU A 44 15.57 -18.70 0.74
C GLU A 44 14.43 -18.68 -0.27
N SER A 45 13.49 -19.62 -0.16
CA SER A 45 12.27 -19.62 -0.97
C SER A 45 11.43 -18.35 -0.80
N ALA A 46 11.36 -17.78 0.40
CA ALA A 46 10.63 -16.55 0.63
C ALA A 46 11.33 -15.35 -0.03
N ARG A 47 12.66 -15.34 -0.03
CA ARG A 47 13.48 -14.35 -0.75
C ARG A 47 13.25 -14.45 -2.25
N GLU A 48 13.38 -15.63 -2.84
CA GLU A 48 13.20 -15.86 -4.29
C GLU A 48 11.80 -15.43 -4.75
N ILE A 49 10.74 -15.80 -4.02
CA ILE A 49 9.37 -15.40 -4.34
C ILE A 49 9.22 -13.88 -4.27
N SER A 50 9.83 -13.23 -3.27
CA SER A 50 9.82 -11.79 -3.12
C SER A 50 10.46 -11.11 -4.32
N GLU A 51 11.68 -11.53 -4.67
CA GLU A 51 12.44 -10.99 -5.79
C GLU A 51 11.69 -11.18 -7.11
N ARG A 52 11.11 -12.36 -7.35
CA ARG A 52 10.32 -12.62 -8.56
C ARG A 52 9.11 -11.70 -8.70
N ILE A 53 8.39 -11.46 -7.60
CA ILE A 53 7.23 -10.55 -7.59
C ILE A 53 7.66 -9.11 -7.77
N ASP A 54 8.71 -8.66 -7.07
CA ASP A 54 9.24 -7.30 -7.19
C ASP A 54 9.77 -7.05 -8.61
N CYS A 55 10.48 -8.00 -9.22
CA CYS A 55 10.91 -7.95 -10.62
C CYS A 55 9.72 -7.94 -11.59
N SER A 56 8.68 -8.73 -11.33
CA SER A 56 7.46 -8.74 -12.15
C SER A 56 6.70 -7.42 -12.09
N ASN A 57 6.69 -6.76 -10.94
CA ASN A 57 6.06 -5.44 -10.75
C ASN A 57 6.94 -4.31 -11.33
N SER A 58 8.26 -4.51 -11.40
CA SER A 58 9.23 -3.53 -11.90
C SER A 58 9.35 -3.51 -13.43
N ARG A 59 8.64 -4.40 -14.15
CA ARG A 59 8.71 -4.51 -15.62
C ARG A 59 8.22 -3.26 -16.37
N GLU A 60 7.73 -2.23 -15.67
CA GLU A 60 7.41 -0.93 -16.24
C GLU A 60 8.55 0.11 -16.17
N VAL A 61 9.68 -0.18 -15.52
CA VAL A 61 10.86 0.71 -15.54
C VAL A 61 12.19 -0.06 -15.60
N ASN A 62 12.65 -0.28 -16.83
CA ASN A 62 14.05 -0.51 -17.23
C ASN A 62 14.95 -1.39 -16.34
N SER A 63 15.10 -2.65 -16.76
CA SER A 63 16.40 -3.29 -17.02
C SER A 63 17.51 -3.15 -15.95
N THR A 64 17.46 -4.00 -14.93
CA THR A 64 18.56 -4.93 -14.57
C THR A 64 17.99 -6.03 -13.67
N CYS A 65 17.44 -7.07 -14.28
CA CYS A 65 17.25 -8.37 -13.64
C CYS A 65 18.04 -9.40 -14.47
N GLU A 66 19.29 -9.08 -14.78
CA GLU A 66 20.20 -10.02 -15.43
C GLU A 66 21.21 -10.55 -14.40
N GLU A 67 21.24 -11.88 -14.34
CA GLU A 67 22.28 -12.76 -13.78
C GLU A 67 22.54 -12.78 -12.28
N ASN A 68 21.69 -13.52 -11.55
CA ASN A 68 22.17 -14.41 -10.49
C ASN A 68 21.43 -15.75 -10.58
N THR A 69 21.90 -16.60 -11.49
CA THR A 69 21.62 -18.04 -11.52
C THR A 69 21.93 -18.68 -10.16
N CYS A 70 20.91 -19.24 -9.54
CA CYS A 70 20.82 -20.63 -9.04
C CYS A 70 19.39 -20.86 -8.55
#